data_AF-A0A943F7L8-F1
#
_entry.id   AF-A0A943F7L8-F1
#
_cell.length_a   1.000
_cell.length_b   1.000
_cell.length_c   1.000
_cell.angle_alpha   90.00
_cell.angle_beta   90.00
_cell.angle_gamma   90.00
#
_symmetry.space_group_name_H-M   'P 1'
#
loop_
_entity.id
_entity.type
_entity.pdbx_description
1 polymer ?
#
loop_
_entity_poly.entity_id
_entity_poly.type
_entity_poly.pdbx_seq_one_letter_code
_entity_poly.pdbx_strand_id
1 'polypeptide(L)'
;MEKATKRDVMRFAVLGLIGIFLYFIPVSGSSVPVVLIVNFIKGILGDNLKYVVLFALALLVAIIIGARFFKNEACAKYLGNVSTYKQIHYCVALLVVLAVWFNLPPAAI
;
A
#
# COMPACT_ATOMS: atom_id res chain seq x y z
N MET A 1 -7.93 -31.56 12.94
CA MET A 1 -6.67 -30.81 12.77
C MET A 1 -6.01 -31.28 11.50
N GLU A 2 -5.97 -30.44 10.46
CA GLU A 2 -5.25 -30.74 9.22
C GLU A 2 -3.75 -30.85 9.54
N LYS A 3 -3.11 -31.97 9.18
CA LYS A 3 -1.68 -32.17 9.44
C LYS A 3 -0.88 -31.41 8.37
N ALA A 4 -0.17 -30.36 8.79
CA ALA A 4 0.71 -29.60 7.91
C ALA A 4 1.69 -30.53 7.17
N THR A 5 1.78 -30.38 5.85
CA THR A 5 2.67 -31.23 5.06
C THR A 5 4.12 -30.78 5.23
N LYS A 6 5.10 -31.68 4.95
CA LYS A 6 6.54 -31.32 5.00
C LYS A 6 6.86 -30.09 4.14
N ARG A 7 6.14 -29.90 3.03
CA ARG A 7 6.28 -28.75 2.13
C ARG A 7 5.81 -27.45 2.79
N ASP A 8 4.71 -27.50 3.54
CA ASP A 8 4.17 -26.32 4.24
C ASP A 8 5.07 -25.89 5.38
N VAL A 9 5.62 -26.86 6.13
CA VAL A 9 6.60 -26.61 7.19
C VAL A 9 7.89 -26.01 6.62
N MET A 10 8.39 -26.54 5.50
CA MET A 10 9.58 -25.99 4.83
C MET A 10 9.33 -24.57 4.31
N ARG A 11 8.18 -24.30 3.69
CA ARG A 11 7.81 -22.95 3.25
C ARG A 11 7.70 -21.98 4.42
N PHE A 12 7.07 -22.40 5.52
CA PHE A 12 6.98 -21.61 6.73
C PHE A 12 8.37 -21.27 7.29
N ALA A 13 9.27 -22.26 7.39
CA ALA A 13 10.63 -22.05 7.88
C ALA A 13 11.43 -21.09 6.99
N VAL A 14 11.37 -21.26 5.67
CA VAL A 14 12.09 -20.40 4.71
C VAL A 14 11.54 -18.97 4.72
N LEU A 15 10.20 -18.81 4.62
CA LEU A 15 9.57 -17.48 4.64
C LEU A 15 9.76 -16.78 5.99
N GLY A 16 9.72 -17.55 7.09
CA GLY A 16 10.00 -17.05 8.42
C GLY A 16 11.44 -16.55 8.56
N LEU A 17 12.43 -17.34 8.10
CA LEU A 17 13.83 -16.94 8.11
C LEU A 17 14.09 -15.69 7.25
N ILE A 18 13.46 -15.60 6.07
CA ILE A 18 13.53 -14.40 5.23
C ILE A 18 12.94 -13.20 5.98
N GLY A 19 11.79 -13.36 6.64
CA GLY A 19 11.19 -12.31 7.46
C GLY A 19 12.12 -11.84 8.57
N ILE A 20 12.73 -12.79 9.30
CA ILE A 20 13.69 -12.47 10.36
C ILE A 20 14.88 -11.69 9.78
N PHE A 21 15.46 -12.16 8.67
CA PHE A 21 16.57 -11.47 8.03
C PHE A 21 16.21 -10.05 7.59
N LEU A 22 15.07 -9.87 6.93
CA LEU A 22 14.66 -8.58 6.39
C LEU A 22 14.36 -7.53 7.47
N TYR A 23 13.84 -7.95 8.63
CA TYR A 23 13.35 -7.05 9.67
C TYR A 23 14.24 -6.94 10.91
N PHE A 24 15.08 -7.94 11.20
CA PHE A 24 15.83 -8.00 12.46
C PHE A 24 17.35 -7.99 12.29
N ILE A 25 17.89 -8.39 11.13
CA ILE A 25 19.34 -8.49 10.95
C ILE A 25 19.84 -7.17 10.32
N PRO A 26 20.62 -6.35 11.05
CA PRO A 26 21.20 -5.14 10.48
C PRO A 26 22.33 -5.51 9.50
N VAL A 27 22.30 -4.95 8.30
CA VAL A 27 23.29 -5.25 7.24
C VAL A 27 24.19 -4.06 6.92
N SER A 28 23.81 -2.84 7.32
CA SER A 28 24.66 -1.64 7.14
C SER A 28 24.37 -0.61 8.23
N GLY A 29 25.36 -0.29 9.06
CA GLY A 29 25.30 0.83 10.02
C GLY A 29 24.03 0.88 10.88
N SER A 30 23.56 -0.28 11.35
CA SER A 30 22.31 -0.50 12.12
C SER A 30 20.99 -0.50 11.31
N SER A 31 21.03 -0.31 9.99
CA SER A 31 19.85 -0.42 9.14
C SER A 31 19.57 -1.87 8.74
N VAL A 32 18.31 -2.28 8.90
CA VAL A 32 17.80 -3.58 8.45
C VAL A 32 17.48 -3.55 6.94
N PRO A 33 17.56 -4.68 6.22
CA PRO A 33 17.38 -4.75 4.77
C PRO A 33 16.09 -4.09 4.26
N VAL A 34 14.97 -4.25 4.98
CA VAL A 34 13.71 -3.62 4.59
C VAL A 34 13.81 -2.10 4.55
N VAL A 35 14.53 -1.49 5.50
CA VAL A 35 14.75 -0.04 5.56
C VAL A 35 15.64 0.42 4.41
N LEU A 36 16.67 -0.37 4.04
CA LEU A 36 17.51 -0.06 2.89
C LEU A 36 16.71 -0.06 1.58
N ILE A 37 15.82 -1.04 1.38
CA ILE A 37 14.95 -1.11 0.21
C ILE A 37 14.01 0.11 0.18
N VAL A 38 13.39 0.44 1.31
CA VAL A 38 12.51 1.62 1.42
C VAL A 38 13.29 2.90 1.12
N ASN A 39 14.49 3.06 1.67
CA ASN A 39 15.31 4.24 1.43
C ASN A 39 15.81 4.32 -0.01
N PHE A 40 16.11 3.19 -0.65
CA PHE A 40 16.44 3.13 -2.06
C PHE A 40 15.26 3.58 -2.94
N ILE A 41 14.06 3.06 -2.67
CA ILE A 41 12.84 3.49 -3.37
C ILE A 41 12.59 4.98 -3.13
N LYS A 42 12.73 5.46 -1.90
CA LYS A 42 12.64 6.89 -1.58
C LYS A 42 13.71 7.72 -2.27
N GLY A 43 14.92 7.18 -2.47
CA GLY A 43 16.00 7.86 -3.18
C GLY A 43 15.71 7.99 -4.68
N ILE A 44 15.14 6.95 -5.30
CA ILE A 44 14.76 7.00 -6.73
C ILE A 44 13.54 7.90 -6.93
N LEU A 45 12.50 7.72 -6.12
CA LEU A 45 11.25 8.46 -6.28
C LEU A 45 11.38 9.88 -5.74
N GLY A 46 12.21 10.13 -4.73
CA GLY A 46 12.45 11.44 -4.14
C GLY A 46 11.16 12.22 -3.87
N ASP A 47 11.16 13.48 -4.30
CA ASP A 47 9.99 14.35 -4.27
C ASP A 47 8.89 13.95 -5.24
N ASN A 48 9.09 12.97 -6.12
CA ASN A 48 8.05 12.48 -7.02
C ASN A 48 7.08 11.49 -6.35
N LEU A 49 7.47 10.92 -5.20
CA LEU A 49 6.63 9.94 -4.47
C LEU A 49 5.24 10.51 -4.14
N LYS A 50 5.17 11.79 -3.76
CA LYS A 50 3.91 12.48 -3.45
C LYS A 50 2.95 12.52 -4.66
N TYR A 51 3.48 12.70 -5.88
CA TYR A 51 2.67 12.69 -7.09
C TYR A 51 2.19 11.27 -7.45
N VAL A 52 3.03 10.25 -7.23
CA VAL A 52 2.65 8.84 -7.43
C VAL A 52 1.51 8.45 -6.49
N VAL A 53 1.60 8.82 -5.21
CA VAL A 53 0.56 8.55 -4.22
C VAL A 53 -0.74 9.28 -4.58
N LEU A 54 -0.65 10.55 -4.94
CA LEU A 54 -1.80 11.34 -5.38
C LEU A 54 -2.48 10.71 -6.61
N PHE A 55 -1.70 10.37 -7.63
CA PHE A 55 -2.19 9.76 -8.85
C PHE A 55 -2.86 8.40 -8.58
N ALA A 56 -2.24 7.56 -7.77
CA ALA A 56 -2.79 6.26 -7.40
C ALA A 56 -4.14 6.40 -6.69
N LEU A 57 -4.24 7.30 -5.70
CA LEU A 57 -5.50 7.56 -4.98
C LEU A 57 -6.57 8.18 -5.87
N ALA A 58 -6.20 9.14 -6.73
CA ALA A 58 -7.13 9.76 -7.67
C ALA A 58 -7.70 8.73 -8.65
N LEU A 59 -6.84 7.85 -9.19
CA LEU A 59 -7.26 6.77 -10.07
C LEU A 59 -8.18 5.78 -9.34
N LEU A 60 -7.86 5.43 -8.09
CA LEU A 60 -8.68 4.51 -7.29
C LEU A 60 -10.08 5.07 -7.03
N VAL A 61 -10.18 6.37 -6.69
CA VAL A 61 -11.46 7.06 -6.53
C VAL A 61 -12.20 7.18 -7.87
N ALA A 62 -11.51 7.47 -8.96
CA ALA A 62 -12.11 7.48 -10.30
C ALA A 62 -12.72 6.11 -10.67
N ILE A 63 -12.04 5.01 -10.33
CA ILE A 63 -12.56 3.64 -10.54
C ILE A 63 -13.79 3.38 -9.66
N ILE A 64 -13.80 3.83 -8.39
CA ILE A 64 -14.97 3.74 -7.50
C ILE A 64 -16.16 4.50 -8.10
N ILE A 65 -15.93 5.73 -8.58
CA ILE A 65 -16.98 6.53 -9.22
C ILE A 65 -17.48 5.83 -10.50
N GLY A 66 -16.58 5.33 -11.34
CA GLY A 66 -16.89 4.58 -12.55
C GLY A 66 -17.74 3.33 -12.29
N ALA A 67 -17.43 2.58 -11.23
CA ALA A 67 -18.19 1.39 -10.87
C ALA A 67 -19.56 1.71 -10.25
N ARG A 68 -19.65 2.73 -9.39
CA ARG A 68 -20.88 3.04 -8.63
C ARG A 68 -21.86 3.90 -9.40
N PHE A 69 -21.38 4.95 -10.07
CA PHE A 69 -22.24 5.93 -10.75
C PHE A 69 -22.45 5.58 -12.23
N PHE A 70 -21.38 5.17 -12.92
CA PHE A 70 -21.46 4.82 -14.34
C PHE A 70 -21.77 3.35 -14.59
N LYS A 71 -21.86 2.53 -13.52
CA LYS A 71 -22.10 1.07 -13.57
C LYS A 71 -21.16 0.36 -14.57
N ASN A 72 -19.94 0.86 -14.74
CA ASN A 72 -18.99 0.30 -15.68
C ASN A 72 -18.51 -1.08 -15.18
N GLU A 73 -18.76 -2.13 -15.96
CA GLU A 73 -18.42 -3.51 -15.63
C GLU A 73 -16.91 -3.72 -15.42
N ALA A 74 -16.06 -3.01 -16.17
CA ALA A 74 -14.61 -3.10 -16.00
C ALA A 74 -14.16 -2.56 -14.64
N CYS A 75 -14.73 -1.42 -14.23
CA CYS A 75 -14.45 -0.82 -12.92
C CYS A 75 -15.03 -1.68 -11.78
N ALA A 76 -16.23 -2.22 -11.94
CA ALA A 76 -16.85 -3.12 -10.97
C ALA A 76 -16.05 -4.42 -10.81
N LYS A 77 -15.54 -4.99 -11.91
CA LYS A 77 -14.66 -6.16 -11.89
C LYS A 77 -13.34 -5.89 -11.18
N TYR A 78 -12.74 -4.72 -11.40
CA TYR A 78 -11.51 -4.31 -10.71
C TYR A 78 -11.74 -4.14 -9.19
N LEU A 79 -12.86 -3.53 -8.80
CA LEU A 79 -13.23 -3.40 -7.39
C LEU A 79 -13.60 -4.73 -6.74
N GLY A 80 -14.10 -5.69 -7.51
CA GLY A 80 -14.48 -7.02 -7.02
C GLY A 80 -15.36 -6.95 -5.78
N ASN A 81 -14.99 -7.72 -4.74
CA ASN A 81 -15.70 -7.77 -3.45
C ASN A 81 -15.14 -6.79 -2.40
N VAL A 82 -14.52 -5.68 -2.82
CA VAL A 82 -14.08 -4.65 -1.86
C VAL A 82 -15.32 -4.06 -1.17
N SER A 83 -15.38 -4.19 0.16
CA SER A 83 -16.49 -3.70 0.96
C SER A 83 -16.67 -2.19 0.83
N THR A 84 -17.92 -1.72 0.94
CA THR A 84 -18.24 -0.29 0.86
C THR A 84 -17.45 0.55 1.87
N TYR A 85 -17.19 0.02 3.07
CA TYR A 85 -16.33 0.68 4.07
C TYR A 85 -14.93 0.99 3.54
N LYS A 86 -14.28 0.03 2.86
CA LYS A 86 -12.94 0.24 2.28
C LYS A 86 -12.99 1.26 1.13
N GLN A 87 -14.06 1.26 0.34
CA GLN A 87 -14.26 2.26 -0.73
C GLN A 87 -14.36 3.67 -0.13
N ILE A 88 -15.15 3.84 0.93
CA ILE A 88 -15.27 5.13 1.65
C ILE A 88 -13.92 5.52 2.22
N HIS A 89 -13.17 4.59 2.81
CA HIS A 89 -11.84 4.84 3.35
C HIS A 89 -10.89 5.38 2.27
N TYR A 90 -10.91 4.84 1.05
CA TYR A 90 -10.10 5.37 -0.06
C TYR A 90 -10.51 6.79 -0.49
N CYS A 91 -11.81 7.09 -0.49
CA CYS A 91 -12.29 8.45 -0.76
C CYS A 91 -11.82 9.43 0.33
N VAL A 92 -11.92 9.05 1.61
CA VAL A 92 -11.43 9.86 2.74
C VAL A 92 -9.92 10.04 2.67
N ALA A 93 -9.17 8.98 2.33
CA ALA A 93 -7.72 9.05 2.19
C ALA A 93 -7.31 10.04 1.09
N LEU A 94 -8.01 10.07 -0.05
CA LEU A 94 -7.76 11.08 -1.09
C LEU A 94 -8.01 12.50 -0.56
N LEU A 95 -9.11 12.73 0.17
CA LEU A 95 -9.39 14.06 0.75
C LEU A 95 -8.30 14.50 1.73
N VAL A 96 -7.81 13.60 2.58
CA VAL A 96 -6.72 13.89 3.51
C VAL A 96 -5.43 14.19 2.75
N VAL A 97 -5.09 13.42 1.72
CA VAL A 97 -3.90 13.67 0.90
C VAL A 97 -4.01 15.01 0.17
N LEU A 98 -5.19 15.38 -0.34
CA LEU A 98 -5.43 16.70 -0.91
C LEU A 98 -5.31 17.81 0.13
N ALA A 99 -5.83 17.61 1.35
CA ALA A 99 -5.68 18.57 2.43
C ALA A 99 -4.21 18.83 2.77
N VAL A 100 -3.39 17.78 2.84
CA VAL A 100 -1.94 17.91 3.02
C VAL A 100 -1.30 18.61 1.82
N TRP A 101 -1.71 18.27 0.60
CA TRP A 101 -1.17 18.86 -0.63
C TRP A 101 -1.41 20.37 -0.71
N PHE A 102 -2.60 20.83 -0.31
CA PHE A 102 -2.99 22.24 -0.34
C PHE A 102 -2.66 23.00 0.96
N ASN A 103 -1.93 22.39 1.91
CA ASN A 103 -1.69 22.97 3.24
C ASN A 103 -2.99 23.45 3.92
N LEU A 104 -4.05 22.65 3.83
CA LEU A 104 -5.28 22.87 4.59
C LEU A 104 -5.11 22.28 6.01
N PRO A 105 -5.78 22.81 7.04
CA PRO A 105 -5.75 22.23 8.39
C PRO A 105 -6.13 20.73 8.33
N PRO A 106 -5.40 19.81 8.97
CA PRO A 106 -4.37 19.97 10.01
C PRO A 106 -2.91 19.98 9.50
N ALA A 107 -2.66 20.15 8.20
CA ALA A 107 -1.30 20.22 7.64
C ALA A 107 -0.70 21.64 7.69
N ALA A 108 -1.52 22.65 7.95
CA ALA A 108 -1.15 24.06 8.03
C ALA A 108 -0.51 24.47 9.37
N ILE A 109 -0.24 23.51 10.27
CA ILE A 109 0.22 23.73 11.65
C ILE A 109 1.69 23.35 11.79
#